data_AF-A0A2R6CFV6-F1
#
_entry.id   AF-A0A2R6CFV6-F1
#
_cell.length_a   1.000
_cell.length_b   1.000
_cell.length_c   1.000
_cell.angle_alpha   90.00
_cell.angle_beta   90.00
_cell.angle_gamma   90.00
#
_symmetry.space_group_name_H-M   'P 1'
#
loop_
_entity.id
_entity.type
_entity.pdbx_description
1 polymer ?
#
loop_
_entity_poly.entity_id
_entity_poly.type
_entity_poly.pdbx_seq_one_letter_code
_entity_poly.pdbx_strand_id
1 'polypeptide(L)'
;MDEPPETFDCTVTDWAHVYELSRAVSEAVRDAEFEPDVIVALARGGWIAGRICCDFLGIDDLVSLKIEHYVGTAQKGEEPRIRYPLSEATVGGKDV
;
A
#
# COMPACT_ATOMS: atom_id res chain seq x y z
N MET A 1 -20.23 18.46 -15.01
CA MET A 1 -19.52 17.77 -13.92
C MET A 1 -20.49 17.82 -12.77
N ASP A 2 -21.00 16.66 -12.34
CA ASP A 2 -22.03 16.61 -11.30
C ASP A 2 -21.46 17.14 -9.98
N GLU A 3 -22.26 17.93 -9.28
CA GLU A 3 -21.89 18.46 -7.97
C GLU A 3 -21.72 17.28 -6.99
N PRO A 4 -20.64 17.26 -6.18
CA PRO A 4 -20.46 16.18 -5.21
C PRO A 4 -21.65 16.17 -4.23
N PRO A 5 -22.05 14.98 -3.75
CA PRO A 5 -23.21 14.87 -2.87
C PRO A 5 -22.98 15.64 -1.56
N GLU A 6 -24.05 16.24 -1.02
CA GLU A 6 -24.00 17.02 0.24
C GLU A 6 -23.54 16.17 1.44
N THR A 7 -23.80 14.86 1.40
CA THR A 7 -23.34 13.89 2.41
C THR A 7 -22.82 12.64 1.73
N PHE A 8 -21.85 11.98 2.37
CA PHE A 8 -21.27 10.72 1.91
C PHE A 8 -20.89 9.86 3.11
N ASP A 9 -20.93 8.53 2.91
CA ASP A 9 -20.59 7.58 3.96
C ASP A 9 -19.12 7.71 4.35
N CYS A 10 -18.88 7.89 5.65
CA CYS A 10 -17.55 8.02 6.22
C CYS A 10 -17.36 6.91 7.25
N THR A 11 -16.25 6.18 7.14
CA THR A 11 -15.81 5.25 8.18
C THR A 11 -14.61 5.86 8.90
N VAL A 12 -14.73 6.06 10.21
CA VAL A 12 -13.60 6.45 11.07
C VAL A 12 -12.91 5.18 11.53
N THR A 13 -11.65 5.02 11.17
CA THR A 13 -10.86 3.84 11.54
C THR A 13 -10.08 4.08 12.82
N ASP A 14 -9.94 3.03 13.63
CA ASP A 14 -9.04 3.00 14.77
C ASP A 14 -7.83 2.09 14.50
N TRP A 15 -6.90 2.07 15.46
CA TRP A 15 -5.68 1.26 15.36
C TRP A 15 -5.97 -0.24 15.32
N ALA A 16 -6.92 -0.72 16.11
CA ALA A 16 -7.25 -2.13 16.18
C ALA A 16 -7.77 -2.62 14.81
N HIS A 17 -8.63 -1.83 14.17
CA HIS A 17 -9.15 -2.14 12.84
C HIS A 17 -8.03 -2.23 11.79
N VAL A 18 -7.11 -1.26 11.74
CA VAL A 18 -5.98 -1.29 10.80
C VAL A 18 -5.05 -2.48 11.06
N TYR A 19 -4.81 -2.80 12.33
CA TYR A 19 -3.95 -3.90 12.73
C TYR A 19 -4.54 -5.26 12.34
N GLU A 20 -5.83 -5.48 12.60
CA GLU A 20 -6.52 -6.72 12.22
C GLU A 20 -6.63 -6.90 10.70
N LEU A 21 -6.87 -5.83 9.94
CA LEU A 21 -6.81 -5.91 8.47
C LEU A 21 -5.41 -6.28 7.96
N SER A 22 -4.35 -5.72 8.57
CA SER A 22 -2.98 -6.06 8.20
C SER A 22 -2.61 -7.50 8.57
N ARG A 23 -3.16 -8.00 9.69
CA ARG A 23 -3.05 -9.41 10.10
C ARG A 23 -3.71 -10.33 9.09
N ALA A 24 -4.94 -10.04 8.69
CA ALA A 24 -5.68 -10.85 7.72
C ALA A 24 -4.94 -10.94 6.37
N VAL A 25 -4.34 -9.83 5.91
CA VAL A 25 -3.49 -9.85 4.71
C VAL A 25 -2.26 -10.75 4.91
N SER A 26 -1.60 -10.67 6.06
CA SER A 26 -0.42 -11.48 6.35
C SER A 26 -0.75 -12.97 6.48
N GLU A 27 -1.91 -13.31 7.03
CA GLU A 27 -2.44 -14.68 7.07
C GLU A 27 -2.74 -15.19 5.66
N ALA A 28 -3.38 -14.38 4.81
CA ALA A 28 -3.64 -14.75 3.43
C ALA A 28 -2.36 -15.00 2.62
N VAL A 29 -1.28 -14.24 2.87
CA VAL A 29 0.05 -14.49 2.26
C VAL A 29 0.61 -15.83 2.69
N ARG A 30 0.55 -16.15 3.99
CA ARG A 30 1.01 -17.44 4.53
C ARG A 30 0.20 -18.62 4.00
N ASP A 31 -1.12 -18.47 3.93
CA ASP A 31 -2.03 -19.50 3.42
C ASP A 31 -1.82 -19.76 1.93
N ALA A 32 -1.32 -18.78 1.19
CA ALA A 32 -0.92 -18.92 -0.21
C ALA A 32 0.45 -19.60 -0.39
N GLU A 33 1.11 -19.99 0.71
CA GLU A 33 2.47 -20.55 0.70
C GLU A 33 3.47 -19.64 -0.04
N PHE A 34 3.26 -18.32 0.03
CA PHE A 34 4.12 -17.32 -0.57
C PHE A 34 5.11 -16.78 0.47
N GLU A 35 6.40 -16.85 0.18
CA GLU A 35 7.50 -16.41 1.05
C GLU A 35 8.18 -15.17 0.42
N PRO A 36 7.61 -13.95 0.58
CA PRO A 36 8.20 -12.76 -0.03
C PRO A 36 9.52 -12.36 0.64
N ASP A 37 10.48 -11.92 -0.17
CA ASP A 37 11.76 -11.39 0.29
C ASP A 37 11.65 -9.92 0.72
N VAL A 38 10.70 -9.16 0.16
CA VAL A 38 10.55 -7.72 0.36
C VAL A 38 9.10 -7.29 0.24
N ILE A 39 8.70 -6.32 1.05
CA ILE A 39 7.38 -5.67 0.93
C ILE A 39 7.53 -4.33 0.20
N VAL A 40 6.72 -4.09 -0.84
CA VAL A 40 6.62 -2.77 -1.50
C VAL A 40 5.34 -2.05 -1.09
N ALA A 41 5.46 -1.12 -0.15
CA ALA A 41 4.37 -0.28 0.33
C ALA A 41 4.07 0.88 -0.62
N LEU A 42 2.82 0.98 -1.10
CA LEU A 42 2.39 2.11 -1.93
C LEU A 42 2.18 3.37 -1.08
N ALA A 43 3.06 4.35 -1.24
CA ALA A 43 3.04 5.56 -0.44
C ALA A 43 1.95 6.56 -0.89
N ARG A 44 1.28 7.23 0.05
CA ARG A 44 1.59 7.30 1.50
C ARG A 44 0.82 6.29 2.35
N GLY A 45 -0.38 5.87 1.94
CA GLY A 45 -1.28 5.07 2.77
C GLY A 45 -0.74 3.69 3.14
N GLY A 46 0.05 3.08 2.25
CA GLY A 46 0.59 1.73 2.45
C GLY A 46 1.69 1.62 3.51
N TRP A 47 2.25 2.73 4.01
CA TRP A 47 3.36 2.69 4.98
C TRP A 47 3.01 1.94 6.25
N ILE A 48 1.83 2.21 6.82
CA ILE A 48 1.42 1.64 8.09
C ILE A 48 1.16 0.14 7.93
N ALA A 49 0.34 -0.23 6.95
CA ALA A 49 0.02 -1.62 6.67
C ALA A 49 1.28 -2.42 6.29
N GLY A 50 2.13 -1.88 5.39
CA GLY A 50 3.37 -2.53 4.98
C GLY A 50 4.30 -2.82 6.16
N ARG A 51 4.47 -1.86 7.09
CA ARG A 51 5.26 -2.11 8.30
C ARG A 51 4.61 -3.14 9.21
N ILE A 52 3.30 -3.14 9.40
CA ILE A 52 2.64 -4.17 10.22
C ILE A 52 2.81 -5.55 9.59
N CYS A 53 2.65 -5.68 8.27
CA CYS A 53 2.86 -6.93 7.55
C CYS A 53 4.31 -7.45 7.67
N CYS A 54 5.32 -6.57 7.63
CA CYS A 54 6.71 -6.95 7.91
C CYS A 54 6.86 -7.67 9.27
N ASP A 55 6.16 -7.20 10.30
CA ASP A 55 6.20 -7.80 11.64
C ASP A 55 5.56 -9.19 11.66
N PHE A 56 4.40 -9.33 11.03
CA PHE A 56 3.72 -10.61 10.95
C PHE A 56 4.47 -11.61 10.08
N LEU A 57 5.03 -11.19 8.96
CA LEU A 57 5.71 -12.09 8.03
C LEU A 57 7.19 -12.33 8.39
N GLY A 58 7.75 -11.56 9.32
CA GLY A 58 9.17 -11.66 9.70
C GLY A 58 10.11 -11.15 8.61
N ILE A 59 9.69 -10.13 7.86
CA ILE A 59 10.42 -9.55 6.73
C ILE A 59 11.00 -8.19 7.13
N ASP A 60 12.31 -8.05 7.05
CA ASP A 60 13.02 -6.82 7.38
C ASP A 60 13.05 -5.81 6.20
N ASP A 61 13.00 -6.32 4.98
CA ASP A 61 13.08 -5.51 3.77
C ASP A 61 11.72 -4.87 3.42
N LEU A 62 11.65 -3.54 3.60
CA LEU A 62 10.49 -2.72 3.28
C LEU A 62 10.89 -1.56 2.37
N VAL A 63 10.22 -1.45 1.22
CA VAL A 63 10.42 -0.40 0.23
C VAL A 63 9.12 0.37 0.06
N SER A 64 9.21 1.69 -0.13
CA SER A 64 8.04 2.54 -0.35
C SER A 64 8.04 3.11 -1.76
N LEU A 65 6.96 2.85 -2.51
CA LEU A 65 6.77 3.33 -3.88
C LEU A 65 5.80 4.51 -3.91
N LYS A 66 6.27 5.68 -4.36
CA LYS A 66 5.42 6.87 -4.48
C LYS A 66 4.58 6.82 -5.75
N ILE A 67 3.26 6.67 -5.56
CA ILE A 67 2.27 6.83 -6.63
C ILE A 67 1.68 8.25 -6.57
N GLU A 68 1.52 8.86 -7.73
CA GLU A 68 0.82 10.12 -7.93
C GLU A 68 -0.40 9.93 -8.82
N HIS A 69 -1.52 10.43 -8.32
CA HIS A 69 -2.75 10.61 -9.06
C HIS A 69 -2.89 12.13 -9.28
N TYR A 70 -2.13 12.65 -10.26
CA TYR A 70 -2.21 14.01 -10.85
C TYR A 70 -1.71 15.25 -10.09
N VAL A 71 -1.33 16.23 -10.93
CA VAL A 71 -0.76 17.54 -10.62
C VAL A 71 -1.89 18.57 -10.66
N GLY A 72 -2.23 19.19 -9.52
CA GLY A 72 -3.14 20.35 -9.49
C GLY A 72 -4.63 20.05 -9.29
N THR A 73 -5.32 21.06 -8.76
CA THR A 73 -6.72 21.08 -8.32
C THR A 73 -7.68 20.32 -9.24
N ALA A 74 -8.25 19.23 -8.71
CA ALA A 74 -9.50 18.61 -9.14
C ALA A 74 -9.53 18.00 -10.56
N GLN A 75 -8.40 17.67 -11.18
CA GLN A 75 -8.38 16.88 -12.41
C GLN A 75 -7.98 15.43 -12.12
N LYS A 76 -8.93 14.50 -12.26
CA LYS A 76 -8.60 13.09 -12.51
C LYS A 76 -8.02 13.04 -13.91
N GLY A 77 -6.70 12.89 -14.06
CA GLY A 77 -6.23 12.43 -15.35
C GLY A 77 -6.30 10.91 -15.43
N GLU A 78 -5.96 10.42 -16.62
CA GLU A 78 -6.31 9.10 -17.11
C GLU A 78 -5.55 7.94 -16.44
N GLU A 79 -4.36 8.12 -15.84
CA GLU A 79 -3.53 7.00 -15.34
C GLU A 79 -2.65 7.32 -14.11
N PRO A 80 -2.50 6.38 -13.15
CA PRO A 80 -1.58 6.51 -12.02
C PRO A 80 -0.12 6.50 -12.48
N ARG A 81 0.71 7.38 -11.90
CA ARG A 81 2.14 7.47 -12.25
C ARG A 81 3.03 7.16 -11.06
N ILE A 82 4.09 6.39 -11.31
CA ILE A 82 5.19 6.22 -10.37
C ILE A 82 6.05 7.48 -10.44
N ARG A 83 6.14 8.23 -9.34
CA ARG A 83 6.95 9.46 -9.30
C ARG A 83 8.44 9.16 -9.21
N TYR A 84 8.79 8.15 -8.43
CA TYR A 84 10.16 7.71 -8.18
C TYR A 84 10.24 6.21 -8.44
N PRO A 85 10.64 5.79 -9.65
CA PRO A 85 10.79 4.37 -9.99
C PRO A 85 11.76 3.66 -9.04
N LEU A 86 11.45 2.42 -8.70
CA LEU A 86 12.37 1.56 -7.96
C LEU A 86 13.52 1.17 -8.87
N SER A 87 14.73 1.14 -8.32
CA SER A 87 15.88 0.62 -9.05
C SER A 87 15.88 -0.91 -9.06
N GLU A 88 16.46 -1.52 -10.09
CA GLU A 88 16.63 -2.98 -10.17
C GLU A 88 17.41 -3.52 -8.96
N ALA A 89 18.37 -2.76 -8.43
CA ALA A 89 19.10 -3.11 -7.21
C ALA A 89 18.22 -3.22 -5.94
N THR A 90 16.99 -2.69 -5.98
CA THR A 90 16.07 -2.69 -4.83
C THR A 90 15.24 -3.97 -4.73
N VAL A 91 14.76 -4.49 -5.86
CA VAL A 91 13.80 -5.62 -5.92
C VAL A 91 14.19 -6.70 -6.94
N GLY A 92 15.30 -6.53 -7.66
CA GLY A 92 15.73 -7.47 -8.70
C GLY A 92 16.04 -8.85 -8.13
N GLY A 93 15.40 -9.87 -8.69
CA GLY A 93 15.57 -11.27 -8.27
C GLY A 93 14.95 -11.60 -6.90
N LYS A 94 14.15 -10.69 -6.34
CA LYS A 94 13.38 -10.91 -5.11
C LYS A 94 11.93 -11.25 -5.45
N ASP A 95 11.32 -12.08 -4.62
CA ASP A 95 9.88 -12.28 -4.62
C ASP A 95 9.21 -11.14 -3.85
N VAL A 96 8.30 -10.41 -4.53
CA VAL A 96 7.67 -9.15 -4.08
C VAL A 96 6.16 -9.30 -3.95
#